data_AF-A0A6S6RZ69-F1
#
_entry.id   AF-A0A6S6RZ69-F1
#
_cell.length_a   1.000
_cell.length_b   1.000
_cell.length_c   1.000
_cell.angle_alpha   90.00
_cell.angle_beta   90.00
_cell.angle_gamma   90.00
#
_symmetry.space_group_name_H-M   'P 1'
#
loop_
_entity.id
_entity.type
_entity.pdbx_description
1 polymer ?
#
loop_
_entity_poly.entity_id
_entity_poly.type
_entity_poly.pdbx_seq_one_letter_code
_entity_poly.pdbx_strand_id
1 'polypeptide(L)'
;MYLWKIKNLKQEIIEGSVTSKDYVLYLTLFLALYMALFVQAIIQINSLWNMEMVVLQVIISILGIAYAYYNSKRKALFIKDFTSVGWVFLLRSLFFMSIGMLNLYVMTSLFGLDELFSAKNAIIVAMIFEILLYWRIGSHIASLKS
;
A
#
# COMPACT_ATOMS: atom_id res chain seq x y z
N MET A 1 1.70 -7.94 17.95
CA MET A 1 1.91 -7.64 16.52
C MET A 1 0.63 -7.92 15.75
N TYR A 2 0.10 -6.92 15.03
CA TYR A 2 -1.12 -7.07 14.25
C TYR A 2 -0.80 -7.31 12.79
N LEU A 3 -1.14 -8.50 12.31
CA LEU A 3 -1.11 -8.82 10.88
C LEU A 3 -2.42 -8.46 10.18
N TRP A 4 -3.53 -8.47 10.93
CA TRP A 4 -4.86 -8.39 10.33
C TRP A 4 -5.87 -7.49 11.05
N LYS A 5 -5.71 -7.10 12.33
CA LYS A 5 -6.76 -6.38 13.08
C LYS A 5 -6.43 -4.90 13.27
N ILE A 6 -6.82 -4.06 12.30
CA ILE A 6 -6.55 -2.62 12.33
C ILE A 6 -7.22 -1.88 13.50
N LYS A 7 -8.41 -2.34 13.95
CA LYS A 7 -9.13 -1.72 15.09
C LYS A 7 -8.33 -1.84 16.38
N ASN A 8 -7.81 -3.04 16.67
CA ASN A 8 -7.01 -3.31 17.85
C ASN A 8 -5.68 -2.53 17.81
N LEU A 9 -5.02 -2.50 16.65
CA LEU A 9 -3.81 -1.69 16.48
C LEU A 9 -4.07 -0.21 16.79
N LYS A 10 -5.16 0.36 16.25
CA LYS A 10 -5.52 1.75 16.51
C LYS A 10 -5.78 2.02 18.00
N GLN A 11 -6.48 1.10 18.66
CA GLN A 11 -6.76 1.20 20.08
C GLN A 11 -5.46 1.19 20.91
N GLU A 12 -4.53 0.27 20.64
CA GLU A 12 -3.23 0.23 21.32
C GLU A 12 -2.35 1.45 21.03
N ILE A 13 -2.41 2.00 19.82
CA ILE A 13 -1.71 3.25 19.47
C ILE A 13 -2.26 4.45 20.27
N ILE A 14 -3.56 4.46 20.53
CA ILE A 14 -4.23 5.49 21.34
C ILE A 14 -3.92 5.30 22.82
N GLU A 15 -3.93 4.06 23.30
CA GLU A 15 -3.62 3.68 24.70
C GLU A 15 -2.12 3.77 25.02
N GLY A 16 -1.26 3.99 24.02
CA GLY A 16 0.20 4.12 24.19
C GLY A 16 0.90 2.80 24.52
N SER A 17 0.24 1.66 24.34
CA SER A 17 0.77 0.32 24.67
C SER A 17 1.71 -0.25 23.62
N VAL A 18 1.75 0.35 22.41
CA VAL A 18 2.71 -0.03 21.35
C VAL A 18 4.11 0.47 21.67
N THR A 19 5.06 -0.46 21.79
CA THR A 19 6.44 -0.13 22.18
C THR A 19 7.27 0.37 21.00
N SER A 20 8.39 1.04 21.28
CA SER A 20 9.36 1.43 20.24
C SER A 20 9.88 0.24 19.42
N LYS A 21 10.02 -0.95 20.02
CA LYS A 21 10.43 -2.17 19.32
C LYS A 21 9.41 -2.59 18.27
N ASP A 22 8.12 -2.47 18.58
CA ASP A 22 7.04 -2.80 17.66
C ASP A 22 7.02 -1.85 16.46
N TYR A 23 7.25 -0.55 16.67
CA TYR A 23 7.33 0.43 15.57
C TYR A 23 8.52 0.17 14.64
N VAL A 24 9.68 -0.19 15.19
CA VAL A 24 10.85 -0.56 14.36
C VAL A 24 10.50 -1.79 13.52
N LEU A 25 9.86 -2.80 14.12
CA LEU A 25 9.44 -3.99 13.38
C LEU A 25 8.45 -3.67 12.25
N TYR A 26 7.43 -2.83 12.51
CA TYR A 26 6.50 -2.39 11.46
C TYR A 26 7.22 -1.64 10.32
N LEU A 27 8.14 -0.75 10.65
CA LEU A 27 8.94 -0.04 9.66
C LEU A 27 9.78 -1.00 8.81
N THR A 28 10.49 -1.94 9.45
CA THR A 28 11.32 -2.93 8.76
C THR A 28 10.50 -3.78 7.80
N LEU A 29 9.36 -4.30 8.26
CA LEU A 29 8.47 -5.12 7.44
C LEU A 29 7.85 -4.32 6.29
N PHE A 30 7.42 -3.09 6.56
CA PHE A 30 6.88 -2.19 5.54
C PHE A 30 7.91 -1.88 4.45
N LEU A 31 9.14 -1.53 4.83
CA LEU A 31 10.23 -1.26 3.90
C LEU A 31 10.65 -2.51 3.11
N ALA A 32 10.74 -3.67 3.77
CA ALA A 32 11.11 -4.93 3.11
C ALA A 32 10.08 -5.29 2.02
N LEU A 33 8.79 -5.19 2.34
CA LEU A 33 7.72 -5.46 1.39
C LEU A 33 7.69 -4.43 0.26
N TYR A 34 7.81 -3.15 0.58
CA TYR A 34 7.87 -2.10 -0.43
C TYR A 34 9.05 -2.29 -1.38
N MET A 35 10.23 -2.62 -0.85
CA MET A 35 11.43 -2.91 -1.65
C MET A 35 11.23 -4.14 -2.54
N ALA A 36 10.61 -5.21 -2.03
CA ALA A 36 10.30 -6.39 -2.84
C ALA A 36 9.37 -6.05 -4.03
N LEU A 37 8.35 -5.22 -3.81
CA LEU A 37 7.46 -4.75 -4.86
C LEU A 37 8.18 -3.81 -5.85
N PHE A 38 9.06 -2.93 -5.36
CA PHE A 38 9.79 -1.98 -6.18
C PHE A 38 10.85 -2.63 -7.07
N VAL A 39 11.58 -3.64 -6.56
CA VAL A 39 12.55 -4.41 -7.35
C VAL A 39 11.87 -5.11 -8.52
N GLN A 40 10.67 -5.67 -8.31
CA GLN A 40 9.88 -6.26 -9.38
C GLN A 40 9.52 -5.22 -10.46
N ALA A 41 9.14 -4.01 -10.05
CA ALA A 41 8.82 -2.93 -10.99
C ALA A 41 10.05 -2.52 -11.83
N ILE A 42 11.24 -2.43 -11.22
CA ILE A 42 12.48 -2.08 -11.94
C ILE A 42 12.84 -3.14 -12.99
N ILE A 43 12.74 -4.43 -12.64
CA ILE A 43 13.07 -5.53 -13.58
C ILE A 43 12.20 -5.48 -14.84
N GLN A 44 11.00 -4.90 -14.75
CA GLN A 44 10.08 -4.77 -15.88
C GLN A 44 10.30 -3.50 -16.73
N ILE A 45 11.25 -2.64 -16.41
CA ILE A 45 11.59 -1.47 -17.22
C ILE A 45 12.34 -1.92 -18.48
N ASN A 46 11.57 -2.29 -19.50
CA ASN A 46 12.08 -2.72 -20.81
C ASN A 46 11.65 -1.77 -21.95
N SER A 47 10.93 -0.68 -21.63
CA SER A 47 10.41 0.27 -22.60
C SER A 47 10.26 1.67 -21.97
N LEU A 48 10.26 2.71 -22.83
CA LEU A 48 10.03 4.09 -22.40
C LEU A 48 8.68 4.24 -21.68
N TRP A 49 7.64 3.59 -22.20
CA TRP A 49 6.31 3.60 -21.58
C TRP A 49 6.33 3.00 -20.16
N ASN A 50 7.02 1.88 -19.94
CA ASN A 50 7.16 1.32 -18.59
C ASN A 50 7.94 2.28 -17.65
N MET A 51 8.97 2.96 -18.16
CA MET A 51 9.73 3.93 -17.38
C MET A 51 8.87 5.13 -16.95
N GLU A 52 8.12 5.72 -17.88
CA GLU A 52 7.19 6.82 -17.60
C GLU A 52 6.16 6.43 -16.54
N MET A 53 5.63 5.21 -16.63
CA MET A 53 4.68 4.71 -15.66
C MET A 53 5.29 4.50 -14.28
N VAL A 54 6.53 3.98 -14.18
CA VAL A 54 7.23 3.86 -12.89
C VAL A 54 7.47 5.24 -12.28
N VAL A 55 7.85 6.24 -13.08
CA VAL A 55 8.01 7.62 -12.61
C VAL A 55 6.68 8.18 -12.08
N LEU A 56 5.59 7.98 -12.83
CA LEU A 56 4.25 8.39 -12.39
C LEU A 56 3.85 7.69 -11.09
N GLN A 57 4.19 6.41 -10.95
CA GLN A 57 3.94 5.64 -9.74
C GLN A 57 4.65 6.24 -8.53
N VAL A 58 5.94 6.59 -8.66
CA VAL A 58 6.70 7.27 -7.60
C VAL A 58 6.07 8.63 -7.24
N ILE A 59 5.61 9.40 -8.22
CA ILE A 59 4.91 10.66 -7.98
C ILE A 59 3.63 10.42 -7.17
N ILE A 60 2.83 9.40 -7.53
CA ILE A 60 1.65 8.99 -6.77
C ILE A 60 2.03 8.62 -5.33
N SER A 61 3.10 7.86 -5.11
CA SER A 61 3.55 7.50 -3.77
C SER A 61 3.90 8.74 -2.94
N ILE A 62 4.63 9.69 -3.51
CA ILE A 62 5.02 10.94 -2.84
C ILE A 62 3.78 11.76 -2.46
N LEU A 63 2.85 11.96 -3.41
CA LEU A 63 1.61 12.69 -3.17
C LEU A 63 0.72 11.98 -2.14
N GLY A 64 0.67 10.65 -2.17
CA GLY A 64 -0.06 9.83 -1.22
C GLY A 64 0.50 9.92 0.21
N ILE A 65 1.82 9.88 0.37
CA ILE A 65 2.49 10.09 1.65
C ILE A 65 2.24 11.51 2.16
N ALA A 66 2.37 12.52 1.29
CA ALA A 66 2.09 13.90 1.63
C ALA A 66 0.63 14.07 2.10
N TYR A 67 -0.34 13.52 1.35
CA TYR A 67 -1.74 13.50 1.73
C TYR A 67 -1.95 12.86 3.12
N ALA A 68 -1.34 11.70 3.38
CA ALA A 68 -1.42 11.03 4.68
C ALA A 68 -0.81 11.88 5.80
N TYR A 69 0.30 12.59 5.53
CA TYR A 69 0.94 13.49 6.48
C TYR A 69 0.06 14.69 6.83
N TYR A 70 -0.51 15.35 5.83
CA TYR A 70 -1.40 16.50 6.06
C TYR A 70 -2.67 16.13 6.83
N ASN A 71 -3.16 14.90 6.66
CA ASN A 71 -4.30 14.38 7.42
C ASN A 71 -3.94 13.91 8.83
N SER A 72 -2.66 13.78 9.16
CA SER A 72 -2.23 13.35 10.49
C SER A 72 -2.35 14.46 11.52
N LYS A 73 -3.09 14.18 12.60
CA LYS A 73 -3.16 15.05 13.78
C LYS A 73 -1.91 14.94 14.66
N ARG A 74 -1.15 13.86 14.54
CA ARG A 74 0.04 13.56 15.36
C ARG A 74 1.32 13.64 14.53
N LYS A 75 1.66 14.84 14.01
CA LYS A 75 2.79 15.03 13.08
C LYS A 75 4.12 14.46 13.61
N ALA A 76 4.41 14.64 14.90
CA ALA A 76 5.62 14.12 15.55
C ALA A 76 5.69 12.58 15.56
N LEU A 77 4.55 11.89 15.49
CA LEU A 77 4.43 10.44 15.46
C LEU A 77 4.06 9.92 14.07
N PHE A 78 4.05 10.77 13.05
CA PHE A 78 3.55 10.43 11.72
C PHE A 78 4.20 9.18 11.14
N ILE A 79 5.54 9.08 11.19
CA ILE A 79 6.26 7.94 10.63
C ILE A 79 5.80 6.63 11.31
N LYS A 80 5.60 6.67 12.63
CA LYS A 80 5.12 5.52 13.42
C LYS A 80 3.69 5.13 13.03
N ASP A 81 2.81 6.11 12.91
CA ASP A 81 1.40 5.90 12.55
C ASP A 81 1.26 5.41 11.10
N PHE A 82 2.01 6.02 10.19
CA PHE A 82 2.00 5.70 8.77
C PHE A 82 2.51 4.29 8.51
N THR A 83 3.63 3.90 9.12
CA THR A 83 4.22 2.57 8.92
C THR A 83 3.39 1.45 9.55
N SER A 84 2.89 1.66 10.78
CA SER A 84 2.07 0.66 11.46
C SER A 84 0.70 0.46 10.81
N VAL A 85 -0.02 1.55 10.51
CA VAL A 85 -1.32 1.50 9.81
C VAL A 85 -1.13 1.03 8.38
N GLY A 86 -0.11 1.56 7.69
CA GLY A 86 0.24 1.21 6.33
C GLY A 86 0.53 -0.26 6.16
N TRP A 87 1.30 -0.86 7.08
CA TRP A 87 1.59 -2.29 7.07
C TRP A 87 0.32 -3.16 7.12
N VAL A 88 -0.55 -2.93 8.11
CA VAL A 88 -1.77 -3.74 8.28
C VAL A 88 -2.70 -3.57 7.08
N PHE A 89 -2.82 -2.35 6.55
CA PHE A 89 -3.69 -2.09 5.43
C PHE A 89 -3.11 -2.65 4.12
N LEU A 90 -1.81 -2.55 3.90
CA LEU A 90 -1.10 -3.12 2.75
C LEU A 90 -1.25 -4.65 2.72
N LEU A 91 -1.03 -5.35 3.83
CA LEU A 91 -1.22 -6.80 3.92
C LEU A 91 -2.63 -7.24 3.54
N ARG A 92 -3.65 -6.58 4.11
CA ARG A 92 -5.06 -6.87 3.78
C ARG A 92 -5.34 -6.62 2.31
N SER A 93 -4.85 -5.49 1.80
CA SER A 93 -5.11 -5.07 0.43
C SER A 93 -4.44 -6.02 -0.56
N LEU A 94 -3.22 -6.50 -0.27
CA LEU A 94 -2.55 -7.53 -1.07
C LEU A 94 -3.35 -8.83 -1.09
N PHE A 95 -3.85 -9.31 0.05
CA PHE A 95 -4.68 -10.52 0.10
C PHE A 95 -5.93 -10.40 -0.79
N PHE A 96 -6.69 -9.31 -0.65
CA PHE A 96 -7.88 -9.09 -1.47
C PHE A 96 -7.54 -8.84 -2.94
N MET A 97 -6.42 -8.16 -3.23
CA MET A 97 -5.94 -7.94 -4.59
C MET A 97 -5.56 -9.27 -5.25
N SER A 98 -4.86 -10.18 -4.57
CA SER A 98 -4.53 -11.50 -5.11
C SER A 98 -5.79 -12.31 -5.43
N ILE A 99 -6.80 -12.30 -4.56
CA ILE A 99 -8.09 -12.94 -4.84
C ILE A 99 -8.78 -12.28 -6.04
N GLY A 100 -8.80 -10.94 -6.10
CA GLY A 100 -9.40 -10.20 -7.21
C GLY A 100 -8.72 -10.50 -8.55
N MET A 101 -7.38 -10.50 -8.58
CA MET A 101 -6.59 -10.83 -9.76
C MET A 101 -6.80 -12.27 -10.22
N LEU A 102 -6.89 -13.23 -9.29
CA LEU A 102 -7.21 -14.61 -9.62
C LEU A 102 -8.60 -14.73 -10.25
N ASN A 103 -9.60 -14.05 -9.69
CA ASN A 103 -10.96 -14.04 -10.25
C ASN A 103 -10.97 -13.40 -11.65
N LEU A 104 -10.29 -12.26 -11.82
CA LEU A 104 -10.16 -11.62 -13.12
C LEU A 104 -9.51 -12.56 -14.14
N TYR A 105 -8.43 -13.24 -13.76
CA TYR A 105 -7.74 -14.20 -14.62
C TYR A 105 -8.65 -15.35 -15.07
N VAL A 106 -9.39 -15.95 -14.13
CA VAL A 106 -10.35 -17.03 -14.45
C VAL A 106 -11.43 -16.52 -15.38
N MET A 107 -12.01 -15.34 -15.11
CA MET A 107 -13.07 -14.78 -15.95
C MET A 107 -12.56 -14.45 -17.36
N THR A 108 -11.42 -13.77 -17.50
CA THR A 108 -10.89 -13.43 -18.82
C THR A 108 -10.55 -14.68 -19.63
N SER A 109 -10.00 -15.71 -18.99
CA SER A 109 -9.71 -16.97 -19.65
C SER A 109 -10.97 -17.70 -20.11
N LEU A 110 -12.04 -17.70 -19.30
CA LEU A 110 -13.32 -18.31 -19.66
C LEU A 110 -14.03 -17.59 -20.82
N PHE A 111 -13.88 -16.27 -20.91
CA PHE A 111 -14.53 -15.44 -21.94
C PHE A 111 -13.63 -15.12 -23.15
N GLY A 112 -12.40 -15.65 -23.21
CA GLY A 112 -11.45 -15.39 -24.29
C GLY A 112 -10.95 -13.94 -24.35
N LEU A 113 -10.92 -13.24 -23.20
CA LEU A 113 -10.49 -11.84 -23.07
C LEU A 113 -9.04 -11.73 -22.56
N ASP A 114 -8.18 -12.69 -22.90
CA ASP A 114 -6.81 -12.77 -22.38
C ASP A 114 -5.95 -11.54 -22.74
N GLU A 115 -6.30 -10.84 -23.82
CA GLU A 115 -5.67 -9.58 -24.22
C GLU A 115 -5.81 -8.45 -23.17
N LEU A 116 -6.81 -8.54 -22.28
CA LEU A 116 -6.95 -7.60 -21.16
C LEU A 116 -5.86 -7.79 -20.10
N PHE A 117 -5.20 -8.96 -20.03
CA PHE A 117 -4.05 -9.24 -19.16
C PHE A 117 -2.71 -8.81 -19.78
N SER A 118 -2.68 -7.62 -20.38
CA SER A 118 -1.43 -7.01 -20.84
C SER A 118 -0.65 -6.39 -19.68
N ALA A 119 0.68 -6.33 -19.81
CA ALA A 119 1.55 -5.60 -18.88
C ALA A 119 1.10 -4.15 -18.69
N LYS A 120 0.55 -3.53 -19.75
CA LYS A 120 0.06 -2.15 -19.68
C LYS A 120 -1.12 -2.00 -18.72
N ASN A 121 -2.09 -2.89 -18.84
CA ASN A 121 -3.27 -2.87 -17.98
C ASN A 121 -2.91 -3.23 -16.54
N ALA A 122 -1.96 -4.15 -16.33
CA ALA A 122 -1.47 -4.49 -15.00
C ALA A 122 -0.89 -3.28 -14.26
N ILE A 123 -0.11 -2.44 -14.96
CA ILE A 123 0.46 -1.22 -14.37
C ILE A 123 -0.63 -0.20 -14.01
N ILE A 124 -1.63 -0.01 -14.89
CA ILE A 124 -2.77 0.89 -14.60
C ILE A 124 -3.53 0.42 -13.35
N VAL A 125 -3.80 -0.88 -13.25
CA VAL A 125 -4.48 -1.44 -12.07
C VAL A 125 -3.64 -1.26 -10.80
N ALA A 126 -2.31 -1.44 -10.88
CA ALA A 126 -1.41 -1.20 -9.76
C ALA A 126 -1.44 0.26 -9.30
N MET A 127 -1.47 1.23 -10.23
CA MET A 127 -1.60 2.66 -9.90
C MET A 127 -2.93 2.99 -9.22
N ILE A 128 -4.04 2.48 -9.74
CA ILE A 128 -5.37 2.67 -9.13
C ILE A 128 -5.37 2.11 -7.71
N PHE A 129 -4.82 0.92 -7.54
CA PHE A 129 -4.70 0.28 -6.23
C PHE A 129 -3.85 1.11 -5.27
N GLU A 130 -2.73 1.66 -5.73
CA GLU A 130 -1.86 2.50 -4.93
C GLU A 130 -2.54 3.81 -4.48
N ILE A 131 -3.27 4.47 -5.38
CA ILE A 131 -4.07 5.66 -5.04
C ILE A 131 -5.08 5.32 -3.93
N LEU A 132 -5.82 4.21 -4.08
CA LEU A 132 -6.79 3.75 -3.09
C LEU A 132 -6.12 3.38 -1.76
N LEU A 133 -4.94 2.76 -1.81
CA LEU A 133 -4.13 2.39 -0.66
C LEU A 133 -3.78 3.64 0.17
N TYR A 134 -3.17 4.65 -0.46
CA TYR A 134 -2.78 5.88 0.23
C TYR A 134 -3.97 6.68 0.74
N TRP A 135 -5.05 6.76 -0.04
CA TRP A 135 -6.28 7.40 0.41
C TRP A 135 -6.83 6.75 1.70
N ARG A 136 -6.87 5.41 1.73
CA ARG A 136 -7.33 4.65 2.90
C ARG A 136 -6.39 4.77 4.09
N ILE A 137 -5.08 4.73 3.88
CA ILE A 137 -4.08 4.97 4.93
C ILE A 137 -4.28 6.36 5.53
N GLY A 138 -4.38 7.41 4.70
CA GLY A 138 -4.63 8.77 5.15
C GLY A 138 -5.93 8.91 5.96
N SER A 139 -7.02 8.31 5.48
CA SER A 139 -8.29 8.25 6.22
C SER A 139 -8.15 7.56 7.59
N HIS A 140 -7.37 6.47 7.65
CA HIS A 140 -7.14 5.76 8.90
C HIS A 140 -6.25 6.53 9.88
N ILE A 141 -5.24 7.25 9.40
CA ILE A 141 -4.39 8.11 10.22
C ILE A 141 -5.20 9.31 10.74
N ALA A 142 -6.07 9.91 9.92
CA ALA A 142 -6.94 11.02 10.34
C ALA A 142 -7.87 10.65 11.51
N SER A 143 -8.23 9.37 11.62
CA SER A 143 -9.09 8.84 12.70
C SER A 143 -8.36 8.61 14.02
N LEU A 144 -7.03 8.66 14.06
CA LEU A 144 -6.27 8.59 15.29
C LEU A 144 -6.44 9.92 16.05
N LYS A 145 -7.00 9.87 17.27
CA LYS A 145 -7.16 11.05 18.13
C LYS A 145 -5.81 11.46 18.74
N SER A 146 -5.68 12.75 19.05
CA SER A 146 -4.61 13.27 19.92
C SER A 146 -4.85 12.85 21.35
#